data_AF-X0C177-F1
#
_entry.id   AF-X0C177-F1
#
_cell.length_a   1.000
_cell.length_b   1.000
_cell.length_c   1.000
_cell.angle_alpha   90.00
_cell.angle_beta   90.00
_cell.angle_gamma   90.00
#
_symmetry.space_group_name_H-M   'P 1'
#
loop_
_entity.id
_entity.type
_entity.pdbx_description
1 polymer ?
#
loop_
_entity_poly.entity_id
_entity_poly.type
_entity_poly.pdbx_seq_one_letter_code
_entity_poly.pdbx_strand_id
1 'polypeptide(L)'
;MKYCTLCGVPFTRSLNEAWIENVRAVWIEVTSWNRTAVSGVGRWGEYDDDSCVPVPTDRQTRYDSHSGPGPTIEVGLTPSNPTVYLDPDAADEPWGYGFHESCWSIFTKNYKPNLDVLFAACLSMPTDTNTLLD
;
A
#
# COMPACT_ATOMS: atom_id res chain seq x y z
N MET A 1 1.94 -10.07 -8.58
CA MET A 1 0.82 -10.06 -7.61
C MET A 1 1.28 -9.36 -6.35
N LYS A 2 0.47 -8.45 -5.79
CA LYS A 2 0.83 -7.69 -4.57
C LYS A 2 0.08 -8.23 -3.36
N TYR A 3 0.72 -8.18 -2.21
CA TYR A 3 0.22 -8.78 -0.98
C TYR A 3 0.09 -7.76 0.13
N CYS A 4 -0.92 -7.93 0.98
CA CYS A 4 -1.06 -7.14 2.20
C CYS A 4 0.09 -7.45 3.16
N THR A 5 0.80 -6.41 3.59
CA THR A 5 1.98 -6.54 4.46
C THR A 5 1.66 -7.12 5.84
N LEU A 6 0.41 -7.01 6.32
CA LEU A 6 0.01 -7.51 7.64
C LEU A 6 -0.44 -8.97 7.65
N CYS A 7 -1.17 -9.42 6.62
CA CYS A 7 -1.78 -10.76 6.63
C CYS A 7 -1.21 -11.69 5.56
N GLY A 8 -0.41 -11.19 4.61
CA GLY A 8 0.16 -11.98 3.52
C GLY A 8 -0.84 -12.48 2.49
N VAL A 9 -2.11 -12.03 2.54
CA VAL A 9 -3.14 -12.35 1.55
C VAL A 9 -3.01 -11.39 0.36
N PRO A 10 -3.17 -11.86 -0.89
CA PRO A 10 -3.08 -10.99 -2.07
C PRO A 10 -4.19 -9.94 -2.11
N PHE A 11 -3.89 -8.81 -2.74
CA PHE A 11 -4.93 -7.93 -3.26
C PHE A 11 -5.45 -8.52 -4.56
N THR A 12 -6.76 -8.73 -4.65
CA THR A 12 -7.38 -9.25 -5.86
C THR A 12 -8.86 -8.93 -5.89
N ARG A 13 -9.42 -8.82 -7.10
CA ARG A 13 -10.87 -8.71 -7.31
C ARG A 13 -11.50 -10.04 -7.72
N SER A 14 -10.67 -11.04 -8.06
CA SER A 14 -11.11 -12.35 -8.56
C SER A 14 -12.04 -13.10 -7.59
N LEU A 15 -11.92 -12.82 -6.29
CA LEU A 15 -12.72 -13.46 -5.24
C LEU A 15 -14.07 -12.78 -4.99
N ASN A 16 -14.36 -11.63 -5.63
CA ASN A 16 -15.61 -10.87 -5.46
C ASN A 16 -15.95 -10.51 -4.00
N GLU A 17 -14.96 -10.41 -3.12
CA GLU A 17 -15.14 -9.99 -1.73
C GLU A 17 -14.60 -8.57 -1.52
N ALA A 18 -15.49 -7.63 -1.15
CA ALA A 18 -15.14 -6.21 -1.07
C ALA A 18 -13.97 -5.89 -0.11
N TRP A 19 -13.72 -6.72 0.91
CA TRP A 19 -12.63 -6.46 1.85
C TRP A 19 -11.25 -6.74 1.24
N ILE A 20 -11.14 -7.67 0.29
CA ILE A 20 -9.86 -8.12 -0.26
C ILE A 20 -9.31 -7.17 -1.33
N GLU A 21 -10.19 -6.38 -1.94
CA GLU A 21 -9.86 -5.36 -2.94
C GLU A 21 -9.66 -3.96 -2.32
N ASN A 22 -10.07 -3.74 -1.06
CA ASN A 22 -9.94 -2.44 -0.40
C ASN A 22 -8.53 -2.26 0.17
N VAL A 23 -7.81 -1.25 -0.34
CA VAL A 23 -6.39 -1.06 -0.04
C VAL A 23 -6.16 0.30 0.61
N ARG A 24 -5.30 0.32 1.63
CA ARG A 24 -4.59 1.51 2.09
C ARG A 24 -3.11 1.35 1.85
N ALA A 25 -2.42 2.45 1.59
CA ALA A 25 -0.98 2.47 1.50
C ALA A 25 -0.38 3.29 2.64
N VAL A 26 0.70 2.78 3.23
CA VAL A 26 1.66 3.60 3.96
C VAL A 26 2.82 3.84 3.00
N TRP A 27 3.12 5.10 2.70
CA TRP A 27 3.92 5.49 1.56
C TRP A 27 4.82 6.68 1.86
N ILE A 28 5.86 6.85 1.03
CA ILE A 28 6.78 7.99 1.05
C ILE A 28 6.87 8.63 -0.34
N GLU A 29 7.21 9.92 -0.38
CA GLU A 29 7.61 10.58 -1.62
C GLU A 29 9.06 10.18 -1.96
N VAL A 30 9.27 9.50 -3.09
CA VAL A 30 10.58 9.25 -3.72
C VAL A 30 11.62 8.66 -2.75
N THR A 31 12.38 9.51 -2.06
CA THR A 31 13.45 9.13 -1.11
C THR A 31 13.27 9.76 0.28
N SER A 32 12.13 10.37 0.57
CA SER A 32 11.87 11.08 1.83
C SER A 32 11.42 10.11 2.94
N TRP A 33 12.38 9.33 3.46
CA TRP A 33 12.19 8.34 4.53
C TRP A 33 11.55 8.88 5.82
N ASN A 34 11.60 10.19 6.04
CA ASN A 34 11.04 10.86 7.21
C ASN A 34 9.69 11.55 6.95
N ARG A 35 9.07 11.29 5.79
CA ARG A 35 7.78 11.86 5.39
C ARG A 35 6.78 10.76 5.08
N THR A 36 6.69 9.78 5.97
CA THR A 36 5.73 8.70 5.80
C THR A 36 4.30 9.21 5.98
N ALA A 37 3.46 8.92 5.01
CA ALA A 37 2.04 9.20 5.04
C ALA A 37 1.21 7.92 4.98
N VAL A 38 -0.04 8.01 5.42
CA VAL A 38 -1.04 6.96 5.22
C VAL A 38 -2.13 7.50 4.30
N SER A 39 -2.48 6.74 3.28
CA SER A 39 -3.52 7.11 2.33
C SER A 39 -4.93 6.88 2.86
N GLY A 40 -5.91 7.41 2.13
CA GLY A 40 -7.29 6.95 2.16
C GLY A 40 -7.43 5.51 1.66
N VAL A 41 -8.67 5.04 1.53
CA VAL A 41 -8.94 3.70 0.99
C VAL A 41 -9.12 3.78 -0.52
N GLY A 42 -8.17 3.21 -1.25
CA GLY A 42 -8.31 2.91 -2.66
C GLY A 42 -8.96 1.56 -2.90
N ARG A 43 -9.12 1.22 -4.18
CA ARG A 43 -9.58 -0.08 -4.63
C ARG A 43 -8.50 -0.65 -5.53
N TRP A 44 -8.05 -1.86 -5.25
CA TRP A 44 -7.13 -2.58 -6.11
C TRP A 44 -7.74 -2.75 -7.50
N GLY A 45 -6.91 -2.67 -8.53
CA GLY A 45 -7.37 -2.77 -9.91
C GLY A 45 -7.86 -4.15 -10.29
N GLU A 46 -8.44 -4.25 -11.48
CA GLU A 46 -9.04 -5.49 -12.00
C GLU A 46 -8.00 -6.56 -12.34
N TYR A 47 -6.75 -6.15 -12.58
CA TYR A 47 -5.68 -7.05 -13.01
C TYR A 47 -4.65 -7.26 -11.89
N ASP A 48 -4.23 -8.51 -11.71
CA ASP A 48 -3.29 -8.90 -10.64
C ASP A 48 -1.82 -8.48 -10.92
N ASP A 49 -1.56 -7.90 -12.09
CA ASP A 49 -0.26 -7.37 -12.53
C ASP A 49 -0.08 -5.87 -12.28
N ASP A 50 -1.11 -5.17 -11.78
CA ASP A 50 -1.01 -3.77 -11.40
C ASP A 50 0.14 -3.56 -10.38
N SER A 51 1.08 -2.66 -10.71
CA SER A 51 2.21 -2.31 -9.83
C SER A 51 1.88 -1.17 -8.87
N CYS A 52 0.87 -0.37 -9.22
CA CYS A 52 0.45 0.83 -8.52
C CYS A 52 -1.04 0.74 -8.17
N VAL A 53 -1.46 1.50 -7.16
CA VAL A 53 -2.87 1.65 -6.80
C VAL A 53 -3.25 3.12 -6.62
N PRO A 54 -4.36 3.58 -7.24
CA PRO A 54 -4.91 4.89 -6.97
C PRO A 54 -5.51 4.91 -5.56
N VAL A 55 -4.99 5.77 -4.70
CA VAL A 55 -5.49 5.97 -3.34
C VAL A 55 -5.80 7.44 -3.08
N PRO A 56 -6.88 7.76 -2.33
CA PRO A 56 -7.12 9.13 -1.89
C PRO A 56 -5.95 9.65 -1.03
N THR A 57 -5.59 10.91 -1.17
CA THR A 57 -4.53 11.52 -0.34
C THR A 57 -4.99 11.74 1.10
N ASP A 58 -6.27 12.04 1.30
CA ASP A 58 -6.86 12.12 2.64
C ASP A 58 -7.14 10.73 3.21
N ARG A 59 -6.48 10.42 4.32
CA ARG A 59 -6.64 9.18 5.10
C ARG A 59 -8.07 8.88 5.54
N GLN A 60 -8.96 9.86 5.64
CA GLN A 60 -10.36 9.62 6.03
C GLN A 60 -11.26 9.30 4.85
N THR A 61 -10.77 9.48 3.61
CA THR A 61 -11.56 9.33 2.40
C THR A 61 -11.46 7.93 1.82
N ARG A 62 -12.51 7.52 1.09
CA ARG A 62 -12.57 6.26 0.36
C ARG A 62 -12.87 6.51 -1.12
N TYR A 63 -12.47 5.57 -1.97
CA TYR A 63 -12.72 5.62 -3.41
C TYR A 63 -14.22 5.69 -3.76
N ASP A 64 -15.08 5.09 -2.93
CA ASP A 64 -16.53 4.99 -3.09
C ASP A 64 -17.31 6.08 -2.33
N SER A 65 -16.63 7.13 -1.87
CA SER A 65 -17.28 8.27 -1.21
C SER A 65 -18.32 8.94 -2.13
N HIS A 66 -19.47 9.33 -1.56
CA HIS A 66 -20.57 9.99 -2.29
C HIS A 66 -20.17 11.35 -2.88
N SER A 67 -19.20 12.03 -2.25
CA SER A 67 -18.63 13.28 -2.75
C SER A 67 -17.51 13.06 -3.77
N GLY A 68 -17.25 11.80 -4.14
CA GLY A 68 -16.05 11.37 -4.84
C GLY A 68 -14.83 11.23 -3.92
N PRO A 69 -13.74 10.60 -4.40
CA PRO A 69 -12.53 10.34 -3.62
C PRO A 69 -11.72 11.60 -3.26
N GLY A 70 -12.06 12.77 -3.83
CA GLY A 70 -11.18 13.93 -3.77
C GLY A 70 -9.87 13.70 -4.54
N PRO A 71 -8.78 14.42 -4.21
CA PRO A 71 -7.48 14.21 -4.82
C PRO A 71 -6.93 12.81 -4.54
N THR A 72 -6.38 12.18 -5.57
CA THR A 72 -5.77 10.84 -5.51
C THR A 72 -4.30 10.91 -5.90
N ILE A 73 -3.55 9.88 -5.49
CA ILE A 73 -2.17 9.62 -5.88
C ILE A 73 -2.06 8.17 -6.33
N GLU A 74 -1.19 7.92 -7.30
CA GLU A 74 -0.77 6.57 -7.64
C GLU A 74 0.38 6.18 -6.71
N VAL A 75 0.20 5.09 -5.96
CA VAL A 75 1.24 4.57 -5.08
C VAL A 75 1.73 3.24 -5.62
N GLY A 76 3.01 3.19 -6.00
CA GLY A 76 3.71 1.96 -6.32
C GLY A 76 3.84 1.07 -5.08
N LEU A 77 3.22 -0.11 -5.11
CA LEU A 77 3.37 -1.06 -4.01
C LEU A 77 4.68 -1.83 -4.17
N THR A 78 5.56 -1.66 -3.18
CA THR A 78 6.93 -2.18 -3.17
C THR A 78 6.99 -3.64 -3.63
N PRO A 79 7.75 -3.96 -4.70
CA PRO A 79 8.07 -5.32 -5.08
C PRO A 79 9.15 -5.92 -4.17
N SER A 80 9.39 -7.21 -4.35
CA SER A 80 10.38 -8.07 -3.68
C SER A 80 11.78 -7.51 -3.41
N ASN A 81 12.19 -6.42 -4.06
CA ASN A 81 13.44 -5.74 -3.76
C ASN A 81 13.24 -4.22 -3.53
N PRO A 82 13.14 -3.75 -2.27
CA PRO A 82 12.98 -2.34 -1.98
C PRO A 82 14.20 -1.48 -2.38
N THR A 83 15.37 -2.09 -2.67
CA THR A 83 16.55 -1.34 -3.08
C THR A 83 16.41 -0.67 -4.44
N VAL A 84 15.42 -1.08 -5.26
CA VAL A 84 15.14 -0.40 -6.54
C VAL A 84 14.71 1.05 -6.34
N TYR A 85 14.06 1.37 -5.21
CA TYR A 85 13.66 2.74 -4.87
C TYR A 85 14.70 3.50 -4.05
N LEU A 86 15.88 2.88 -3.81
CA LEU A 86 17.06 3.59 -3.33
C LEU A 86 17.86 4.23 -4.47
N ASP A 87 17.53 3.88 -5.72
CA ASP A 87 18.09 4.54 -6.89
C ASP A 87 17.31 5.85 -7.15
N PRO A 88 17.93 7.02 -6.94
CA PRO A 88 17.27 8.31 -7.13
C PRO A 88 16.81 8.56 -8.56
N ASP A 89 17.34 7.82 -9.55
CA ASP A 89 16.91 7.92 -10.96
C ASP A 89 15.75 6.97 -11.30
N ALA A 90 15.36 6.06 -10.39
CA ALA A 90 14.32 5.05 -10.61
C ALA A 90 12.97 5.37 -9.92
N ALA A 91 12.92 6.33 -9.00
CA ALA A 91 11.78 6.56 -8.13
C ALA A 91 11.14 7.95 -8.37
N ASP A 92 10.55 8.17 -9.54
CA ASP A 92 9.78 9.41 -9.80
C ASP A 92 8.38 9.39 -9.17
N GLU A 93 7.92 8.24 -8.68
CA GLU A 93 6.56 8.03 -8.17
C GLU A 93 6.54 7.75 -6.65
N PRO A 94 5.47 8.16 -5.93
CA PRO A 94 5.22 7.73 -4.57
C PRO A 94 5.18 6.20 -4.47
N TRP A 95 5.83 5.65 -3.45
CA TRP A 95 5.87 4.20 -3.26
C TRP A 95 5.75 3.81 -1.78
N GLY A 96 5.38 2.56 -1.54
CA GLY A 96 5.27 2.06 -0.18
C GLY A 96 4.65 0.69 -0.06
N TYR A 97 3.90 0.48 1.01
CA TYR A 97 3.37 -0.82 1.42
C TYR A 97 1.86 -0.80 1.47
N GLY A 98 1.24 -1.82 0.87
CA GLY A 98 -0.19 -1.99 0.84
C GLY A 98 -0.71 -2.78 2.04
N PHE A 99 -1.88 -2.39 2.52
CA PHE A 99 -2.62 -3.05 3.57
C PHE A 99 -4.07 -3.21 3.14
N HIS A 100 -4.69 -4.36 3.41
CA HIS A 100 -6.15 -4.42 3.37
C HIS A 100 -6.71 -3.44 4.37
N GLU A 101 -7.76 -2.73 4.00
CA GLU A 101 -8.39 -1.76 4.91
C GLU A 101 -8.85 -2.43 6.22
N SER A 102 -9.36 -3.66 6.13
CA SER A 102 -9.74 -4.45 7.31
C SER A 102 -8.54 -4.74 8.22
N CYS A 103 -7.41 -5.16 7.66
CA CYS A 103 -6.18 -5.42 8.41
C CYS A 103 -5.64 -4.15 9.07
N TRP A 104 -5.61 -3.04 8.34
CA TRP A 104 -5.21 -1.74 8.89
C TRP A 104 -6.11 -1.32 10.05
N SER A 105 -7.44 -1.40 9.86
CA SER A 105 -8.43 -1.03 10.87
C SER A 105 -8.28 -1.85 12.17
N ILE A 106 -7.96 -3.14 12.05
CA ILE A 106 -7.68 -4.01 13.21
C ILE A 106 -6.38 -3.57 13.89
N PHE A 107 -5.30 -3.43 13.11
CA PHE A 107 -3.97 -3.06 13.61
C PHE A 107 -3.98 -1.72 14.35
N THR A 108 -4.73 -0.74 13.86
CA THR A 108 -4.79 0.60 14.45
C THR A 108 -5.96 0.81 15.41
N LYS A 109 -6.74 -0.22 15.73
CA LYS A 109 -8.00 -0.07 16.50
C LYS A 109 -7.80 0.62 17.84
N ASN A 110 -6.72 0.30 18.55
CA ASN A 110 -6.39 0.83 19.88
C ASN A 110 -4.95 1.36 19.96
N TYR A 111 -4.29 1.50 18.82
CA TYR A 111 -2.88 1.88 18.74
C TYR A 111 -2.67 2.80 17.55
N LYS A 112 -1.95 3.90 17.78
CA LYS A 112 -1.54 4.80 16.71
C LYS A 112 -0.09 4.48 16.37
N PRO A 113 0.20 3.81 15.23
CA PRO A 113 1.56 3.50 14.85
C PRO A 113 2.36 4.77 14.58
N ASN A 114 3.64 4.75 14.94
CA ASN A 114 4.61 5.65 14.35
C ASN A 114 4.84 5.18 12.91
N LEU A 115 4.46 6.00 11.93
CA LEU A 115 4.46 5.60 10.53
C LEU A 115 5.88 5.37 9.99
N ASP A 116 6.87 6.16 10.40
CA ASP A 116 8.26 5.99 9.96
C ASP A 116 8.84 4.66 10.48
N VAL A 117 8.56 4.32 11.73
CA VAL A 117 8.98 3.04 12.32
C VAL A 117 8.28 1.87 11.63
N LEU A 118 6.98 2.00 11.36
CA LEU A 118 6.21 0.98 10.65
C LEU A 118 6.75 0.79 9.23
N PHE A 119 6.99 1.87 8.49
CA PHE A 119 7.52 1.82 7.14
C PHE A 119 8.89 1.13 7.09
N ALA A 120 9.80 1.49 8.01
CA ALA A 120 11.09 0.82 8.15
C ALA A 120 10.95 -0.66 8.49
N ALA A 121 10.00 -1.04 9.36
CA ALA A 121 9.74 -2.44 9.68
C ALA A 121 9.22 -3.23 8.45
N CYS A 122 8.45 -2.59 7.58
CA CYS A 122 7.93 -3.21 6.36
C CYS A 122 9.03 -3.55 5.34
N LEU A 123 10.23 -2.94 5.42
CA LEU A 123 11.39 -3.35 4.61
C LEU A 123 11.80 -4.81 4.85
N SER A 124 11.46 -5.37 6.01
CA SER A 124 11.74 -6.77 6.36
C SER A 124 10.62 -7.73 5.94
N MET A 125 9.57 -7.23 5.29
CA MET A 125 8.41 -8.02 4.87
C MET A 125 8.43 -8.20 3.35
N PRO A 126 8.85 -9.36 2.84
CA PRO A 126 8.76 -9.62 1.42
C PRO A 126 7.29 -9.76 1.00
N THR A 127 6.79 -8.84 0.19
CA THR A 127 5.37 -8.77 -0.25
C THR A 127 5.17 -9.19 -1.70
N ASP A 128 6.04 -10.07 -2.25
CA ASP A 128 5.95 -10.59 -3.62
C ASP A 128 6.41 -12.05 -3.69
N THR A 129 5.85 -12.84 -4.61
CA THR A 129 5.99 -14.30 -4.70
C THR A 129 7.41 -14.78 -5.05
N ASN A 130 8.26 -13.92 -5.61
CA ASN A 130 9.64 -14.26 -5.97
C ASN A 130 10.60 -14.36 -4.77
N THR A 131 10.09 -14.35 -3.54
CA THR A 131 10.90 -14.36 -2.30
C THR A 131 10.83 -15.68 -1.53
N LEU A 132 10.00 -16.62 -1.96
CA LEU A 132 10.00 -17.99 -1.43
C LEU A 132 10.95 -18.85 -2.29
N LEU A 133 12.25 -18.78 -1.94
CA LEU A 133 13.29 -19.81 -2.09
C LEU A 133 13.38 -20.52 -3.46
N ASP A 134 14.47 -20.22 -4.20
CA ASP A 134 15.27 -21.30 -4.80
C ASP A 134 16.08 -22.00 -3.69
#